data_AF-A0A837JA09-F1
#
_entry.id   AF-A0A837JA09-F1
#
_cell.length_a   1.000
_cell.length_b   1.000
_cell.length_c   1.000
_cell.angle_alpha   90.00
_cell.angle_beta   90.00
_cell.angle_gamma   90.00
#
_symmetry.space_group_name_H-M   'P 1'
#
loop_
_entity.id
_entity.type
_entity.pdbx_description
1 polymer ?
#
loop_
_entity_poly.entity_id
_entity_poly.type
_entity_poly.pdbx_seq_one_letter_code
_entity_poly.pdbx_strand_id
1 'polypeptide(L)' 'MQKDDNGYSLVLEDAKQRYERFKKEFEHIISRLSQYQIASYLGISPTHLSRIRKES' A
#
# COMPACT_ATOMS: atom_id res chain seq x y z
N MET A 1 12.95 6.99 25.51
CA MET A 1 11.54 6.63 25.27
C MET A 1 11.37 6.49 23.77
N GLN A 2 11.07 5.28 23.30
CA GLN A 2 11.03 4.90 21.88
C GLN A 2 9.91 5.66 21.16
N LYS A 3 10.18 5.89 19.88
CA LYS A 3 9.45 6.80 18.99
C LYS A 3 7.95 6.48 18.94
N ASP A 4 7.19 7.55 18.86
CA ASP A 4 5.74 7.64 18.75
C ASP A 4 5.22 6.83 17.54
N ASP A 5 4.92 5.55 17.73
CA ASP A 5 4.40 4.67 16.65
C ASP A 5 2.91 4.31 16.82
N ASN A 6 2.24 4.84 17.86
CA ASN A 6 0.94 4.33 18.29
C ASN A 6 -0.29 5.12 17.77
N GLY A 7 -0.11 6.09 16.88
CA GLY A 7 -1.22 6.91 16.34
C GLY A 7 -1.77 6.46 14.98
N TYR A 8 -0.99 5.69 14.21
CA TYR A 8 -1.32 5.37 12.80
C TYR A 8 -1.82 3.94 12.57
N SER A 9 -1.66 3.04 13.55
CA SER A 9 -1.96 1.61 13.40
C SER A 9 -3.45 1.24 13.39
N LEU A 10 -4.35 2.17 13.72
CA LEU A 10 -5.79 1.88 13.88
C LEU A 10 -6.67 2.33 12.69
N VAL A 11 -6.13 3.05 11.71
CA VAL A 11 -6.88 3.47 10.49
C VAL A 11 -6.65 2.49 9.33
N LEU A 12 -5.76 1.53 9.51
CA LEU A 12 -5.30 0.59 8.49
C LEU A 12 -6.04 -0.75 8.66
N GLU A 13 -7.06 -1.00 7.85
CA GLU A 13 -6.93 -2.27 7.12
C GLU A 13 -5.58 -2.18 6.41
N ASP A 14 -4.71 -3.16 6.65
CA ASP A 14 -3.32 -3.12 6.25
C ASP A 14 -3.25 -2.68 4.78
N ALA A 15 -2.69 -1.50 4.50
CA ALA A 15 -2.57 -1.02 3.12
C ALA A 15 -1.83 -2.07 2.26
N LYS A 16 -1.00 -2.89 2.92
CA LYS A 16 -0.44 -4.13 2.41
C LYS A 16 -1.51 -5.16 2.03
N GLN A 17 -2.45 -5.51 2.90
CA GLN A 17 -3.56 -6.43 2.56
C GLN A 17 -4.40 -5.94 1.39
N ARG A 18 -4.73 -4.64 1.35
CA ARG A 18 -5.47 -4.06 0.22
C ARG A 18 -4.65 -4.13 -1.08
N TYR A 19 -3.35 -3.83 -1.00
CA TYR A 19 -2.43 -4.00 -2.12
C TYR A 19 -2.31 -5.47 -2.57
N GLU A 20 -2.22 -6.42 -1.64
CA GLU A 20 -2.14 -7.85 -1.97
C GLU A 20 -3.43 -8.37 -2.61
N ARG A 21 -4.60 -7.91 -2.14
CA ARG A 21 -5.88 -8.22 -2.80
C ARG A 21 -5.92 -7.62 -4.20
N PHE A 22 -5.55 -6.34 -4.33
CA PHE A 22 -5.47 -5.65 -5.62
C PHE A 22 -4.51 -6.36 -6.58
N LYS A 23 -3.36 -6.82 -6.10
CA LYS A 23 -2.37 -7.57 -6.87
C LYS A 23 -2.92 -8.90 -7.36
N LYS A 24 -3.71 -9.62 -6.55
CA LYS A 24 -4.35 -10.88 -6.97
C LYS A 24 -5.49 -10.64 -7.97
N GLU A 25 -6.30 -9.62 -7.75
CA GLU A 25 -7.46 -9.30 -8.59
C GLU A 25 -7.05 -8.71 -9.95
N PHE A 26 -5.99 -7.90 -9.95
CA PHE A 26 -5.48 -7.17 -11.11
C PHE A 26 -4.08 -7.63 -11.54
N GLU A 27 -3.71 -8.89 -11.26
CA GLU A 27 -2.38 -9.44 -11.56
C GLU A 27 -1.94 -9.23 -13.02
N HIS A 28 -2.89 -9.30 -13.94
CA HIS A 28 -2.67 -9.16 -15.38
C HIS A 28 -2.41 -7.72 -15.84
N ILE A 29 -2.85 -6.70 -15.08
CA ILE A 29 -2.64 -5.29 -15.41
C ILE A 29 -1.69 -4.56 -14.45
N ILE A 30 -1.46 -5.08 -13.24
CA ILE A 30 -0.66 -4.40 -12.22
C ILE A 30 0.78 -4.11 -12.69
N SER A 31 1.31 -4.94 -13.58
CA SER A 31 2.62 -4.75 -14.24
C SER A 31 2.65 -3.53 -15.17
N ARG A 32 1.50 -3.08 -15.68
CA ARG A 32 1.34 -1.91 -16.56
C ARG A 32 0.95 -0.66 -15.80
N LEU A 33 0.51 -0.79 -14.54
CA LEU A 33 0.08 0.34 -13.71
C LEU A 33 1.28 1.02 -13.04
N SER A 34 1.26 2.34 -13.05
CA SER A 34 2.24 3.13 -12.29
C SER A 34 1.96 3.04 -10.79
N GLN A 35 3.00 3.22 -9.96
CA GLN A 35 2.83 3.31 -8.50
C GLN A 35 1.84 4.41 -8.10
N TYR A 36 1.78 5.51 -8.86
CA TYR A 36 0.83 6.59 -8.61
C TYR A 36 -0.62 6.13 -8.78
N GLN A 37 -0.93 5.43 -9.87
CA GLN A 37 -2.28 4.90 -10.13
C GLN A 37 -2.72 3.90 -9.06
N ILE A 38 -1.82 2.99 -8.69
CA ILE A 38 -2.09 1.99 -7.65
C ILE A 38 -2.30 2.68 -6.29
N ALA A 39 -1.45 3.66 -5.95
CA ALA A 39 -1.56 4.40 -4.71
C ALA A 39 -2.86 5.22 -4.63
N SER A 40 -3.23 5.89 -5.74
CA SER A 40 -4.49 6.62 -5.85
C SER A 40 -5.70 5.72 -5.73
N TYR A 41 -5.66 4.51 -6.32
CA TYR A 41 -6.73 3.51 -6.19
C TYR A 41 -6.86 3.00 -4.75
N LEU A 42 -5.73 2.74 -4.09
CA LEU A 42 -5.69 2.24 -2.72
C LEU A 42 -5.93 3.34 -1.66
N GLY A 43 -6.06 4.60 -2.07
CA GLY A 43 -6.25 5.74 -1.16
C GLY A 43 -5.02 6.03 -0.29
N ILE A 44 -3.82 5.65 -0.75
CA ILE A 44 -2.56 5.84 -0.03
C ILE A 44 -1.62 6.76 -0.82
N SER A 45 -0.60 7.29 -0.14
CA SER A 45 0.44 8.04 -0.85
C SER A 45 1.33 7.10 -1.67
N PRO A 46 1.86 7.55 -2.82
CA PRO A 46 2.83 6.78 -3.60
C PRO A 46 4.05 6.36 -2.75
N THR A 47 4.45 7.21 -1.81
CA THR A 47 5.53 6.94 -0.85
C THR A 47 5.18 5.80 0.10
N HIS A 48 3.93 5.72 0.58
CA HIS A 48 3.47 4.57 1.37
C HIS A 48 3.45 3.28 0.56
N LEU A 49 2.95 3.33 -0.68
CA LEU A 49 2.99 2.17 -1.58
C LEU A 49 4.43 1.70 -1.85
N SER A 50 5.36 2.62 -2.05
CA SER A 50 6.77 2.28 -2.25
C SER A 50 7.39 1.60 -1.03
N ARG A 51 6.99 1.98 0.19
CA ARG A 51 7.44 1.31 1.42
C ARG A 51 6.90 -0.10 1.51
N ILE A 52 5.60 -0.27 1.29
CA ILE A 52 4.93 -1.59 1.27
C ILE A 52 5.60 -2.53 0.26
N ARG A 53 5.90 -2.04 -0.95
CA ARG A 53 6.62 -2.82 -1.97
C ARG A 53 8.07 -3.14 -1.62
N LYS A 54 8.74 -2.34 -0.79
CA LYS A 54 10.12 -2.60 -0.34
C LYS A 54 10.17 -3.59 0.82
N GLU A 55 9.08 -3.70 1.58
CA GLU A 55 8.95 -4.57 2.75
C GLU A 55 8.25 -5.91 2.43
N SER A 56 7.80 -6.09 1.18
CA SER A 56 7.16 -7.33 0.69
C SER A 56 8.13 -8.23 -0.05
#